data_AF-A0A416GDM7-F1
#
_entry.id   AF-A0A416GDM7-F1
#
_cell.length_a   1.000
_cell.length_b   1.000
_cell.length_c   1.000
_cell.angle_alpha   90.00
_cell.angle_beta   90.00
_cell.angle_gamma   90.00
#
_symmetry.space_group_name_H-M   'P 1'
#
loop_
_entity.id
_entity.type
_entity.pdbx_description
1 polymer ?
#
loop_
_entity_poly.entity_id
_entity_poly.type
_entity_poly.pdbx_seq_one_letter_code
_entity_poly.pdbx_strand_id
1 'polypeptide(L)'
;MVFNRSEKEFINAIIAYNGKAKSIADVLNRSGLLEKRGIGIVQHGGMNIIFLKKDMYDDWFHSDGLGYVVELLSLIDTLVKKKHIIMIPFCTDNILMVGADASWLRSEVMSVNGNQFITLTYRNENWLDSSGNQLYWPCKYTEQEFPMGNSLHVAFSVSEELKELVKNNFKSEDEIRFRKQQYLTWISIIVATLIGILGIIL
;
A
#
# COMPACT_ATOMS: atom_id res chain seq x y z
N MET A 1 -12.85 8.69 10.15
CA MET A 1 -12.34 8.69 8.76
C MET A 1 -12.89 7.44 8.12
N VAL A 2 -13.62 7.54 7.00
CA VAL A 2 -14.16 6.36 6.31
C VAL A 2 -13.13 5.96 5.26
N PHE A 3 -12.50 4.80 5.47
CA PHE A 3 -11.51 4.29 4.52
C PHE A 3 -12.19 3.46 3.42
N ASN A 4 -11.82 3.74 2.17
CA ASN A 4 -12.20 2.94 1.02
C ASN A 4 -11.46 1.59 1.03
N ARG A 5 -11.79 0.72 0.08
CA ARG A 5 -11.19 -0.63 0.02
C ARG A 5 -9.68 -0.60 -0.17
N SER A 6 -9.18 0.19 -1.11
CA SER A 6 -7.74 0.33 -1.38
C SER A 6 -6.97 0.87 -0.18
N GLU A 7 -7.52 1.87 0.50
CA GLU A 7 -6.89 2.47 1.70
C GLU A 7 -6.82 1.45 2.85
N LYS A 8 -7.89 0.67 3.05
CA LYS A 8 -7.89 -0.43 4.03
C LYS A 8 -6.87 -1.50 3.71
N GLU A 9 -6.74 -1.87 2.43
CA GLU A 9 -5.74 -2.83 1.96
C GLU A 9 -4.32 -2.34 2.28
N PHE A 10 -4.01 -1.07 2.04
CA PHE A 10 -2.73 -0.46 2.42
C PHE A 10 -2.50 -0.44 3.93
N ILE A 11 -3.47 0.04 4.71
CA ILE A 11 -3.33 0.13 6.17
C ILE A 11 -3.13 -1.26 6.78
N ASN A 12 -3.87 -2.27 6.29
CA ASN A 12 -3.67 -3.66 6.70
C ASN A 12 -2.26 -4.15 6.40
N ALA A 13 -1.71 -3.84 5.22
CA ALA A 13 -0.33 -4.20 4.87
C ALA A 13 0.69 -3.52 5.81
N ILE A 14 0.55 -2.21 6.03
CA ILE A 14 1.41 -1.45 6.96
C ILE A 14 1.42 -2.09 8.36
N ILE A 15 0.26 -2.50 8.87
CA ILE A 15 0.16 -3.14 10.19
C ILE A 15 0.76 -4.55 10.17
N ALA A 16 0.49 -5.35 9.15
CA ALA A 16 0.97 -6.74 9.04
C ALA A 16 2.50 -6.84 8.97
N TYR A 17 3.13 -5.85 8.32
CA TYR A 17 4.57 -5.77 8.13
C TYR A 17 5.29 -4.80 9.08
N ASN A 18 4.57 -4.17 10.02
CA ASN A 18 5.18 -3.31 11.03
C ASN A 18 6.27 -4.08 11.81
N GLY A 19 7.48 -3.53 11.89
CA GLY A 19 8.65 -4.17 12.51
C GLY A 19 9.27 -5.35 11.74
N LYS A 20 8.70 -5.73 10.57
CA LYS A 20 9.24 -6.76 9.67
C LYS A 20 9.77 -6.19 8.37
N ALA A 21 9.14 -5.11 7.88
CA ALA A 21 9.57 -4.36 6.73
C ALA A 21 10.57 -3.27 7.14
N LYS A 22 11.53 -3.01 6.26
CA LYS A 22 12.56 -1.99 6.49
C LYS A 22 12.07 -0.56 6.24
N SER A 23 11.06 -0.41 5.38
CA SER A 23 10.55 0.88 4.91
C SER A 23 9.10 0.72 4.39
N ILE A 24 8.42 1.84 4.13
CA ILE A 24 7.07 1.83 3.54
C ILE A 24 7.09 1.19 2.15
N ALA A 25 8.14 1.43 1.38
CA ALA A 25 8.33 0.81 0.08
C ALA A 25 8.47 -0.72 0.17
N ASP A 26 9.19 -1.24 1.18
CA ASP A 26 9.27 -2.68 1.44
C ASP A 26 7.89 -3.27 1.77
N VAL A 27 7.03 -2.54 2.51
CA VAL A 27 5.62 -2.93 2.71
C VAL A 27 4.84 -2.99 1.41
N LEU A 28 4.95 -1.96 0.58
CA LEU A 28 4.26 -1.90 -0.72
C LEU A 28 4.72 -3.02 -1.66
N ASN A 29 6.01 -3.38 -1.60
CA ASN A 29 6.58 -4.47 -2.38
C ASN A 29 6.05 -5.82 -1.91
N ARG A 30 6.21 -6.15 -0.62
CA ARG A 30 5.79 -7.44 -0.06
C ARG A 30 4.27 -7.66 -0.12
N SER A 31 3.47 -6.60 -0.12
CA SER A 31 2.01 -6.70 -0.24
C SER A 31 1.51 -6.86 -1.68
N GLY A 32 2.36 -6.59 -2.68
CA GLY A 32 2.02 -6.64 -4.10
C GLY A 32 0.91 -5.65 -4.51
N LEU A 33 0.65 -4.60 -3.72
CA LEU A 33 -0.44 -3.65 -3.97
C LEU A 33 -0.27 -2.90 -5.29
N LEU A 34 0.96 -2.50 -5.60
CA LEU A 34 1.29 -1.81 -6.85
C LEU A 34 1.43 -2.79 -8.02
N GLU A 35 2.07 -3.94 -7.80
CA GLU A 35 2.28 -4.97 -8.83
C GLU A 35 0.95 -5.47 -9.42
N LYS A 36 -0.07 -5.71 -8.57
CA LYS A 36 -1.43 -6.10 -8.99
C LYS A 36 -2.09 -5.12 -9.96
N ARG A 37 -1.59 -3.88 -10.01
CA ARG A 37 -2.09 -2.82 -10.90
C ARG A 37 -1.10 -2.46 -12.00
N GLY A 38 -0.05 -3.26 -12.19
CA GLY A 38 0.97 -3.04 -13.22
C GLY A 38 1.86 -1.84 -12.95
N ILE A 39 2.06 -1.46 -11.68
CA ILE A 39 2.85 -0.29 -11.28
C ILE A 39 4.13 -0.77 -10.60
N GLY A 40 5.26 -0.21 -11.03
CA GLY A 40 6.50 -0.28 -10.27
C GLY A 40 7.07 1.11 -10.00
N ILE A 41 7.72 1.27 -8.87
CA ILE A 41 8.36 2.53 -8.48
C ILE A 41 9.82 2.25 -8.17
N VAL A 42 10.72 3.03 -8.76
CA VAL A 42 12.16 2.93 -8.56
C VAL A 42 12.70 4.28 -8.11
N GLN A 43 13.60 4.29 -7.13
CA GLN A 43 14.28 5.53 -6.76
C GLN A 43 15.67 5.61 -7.38
N HIS A 44 15.96 6.75 -8.02
CA HIS A 44 17.24 7.05 -8.64
C HIS A 44 17.55 8.54 -8.52
N GLY A 45 18.77 8.91 -8.12
CA GLY A 45 19.17 10.31 -8.01
C GLY A 45 18.34 11.16 -7.03
N GLY A 46 17.74 10.53 -6.00
CA GLY A 46 16.83 11.20 -5.06
C GLY A 46 15.41 11.42 -5.58
N MET A 47 15.11 10.95 -6.79
CA MET A 47 13.80 11.04 -7.43
C MET A 47 13.15 9.66 -7.54
N ASN A 48 11.83 9.62 -7.46
CA ASN A 48 11.04 8.41 -7.71
C ASN A 48 10.60 8.38 -9.17
N ILE A 49 11.00 7.34 -9.90
CA ILE A 49 10.61 7.05 -11.27
C ILE A 49 9.52 5.98 -11.23
N ILE A 50 8.38 6.27 -11.85
CA ILE A 50 7.25 5.35 -11.92
C ILE A 50 7.29 4.63 -13.26
N PHE A 51 7.15 3.31 -13.22
CA PHE A 51 7.04 2.44 -14.38
C PHE A 51 5.65 1.81 -14.42
N LEU A 52 5.11 1.68 -15.62
CA LEU A 52 3.78 1.15 -15.87
C LEU A 52 3.85 0.03 -16.89
N LYS A 53 3.12 -1.05 -16.61
CA LYS A 53 3.12 -2.23 -17.45
C LYS A 53 2.68 -1.83 -18.86
N LYS A 54 3.42 -2.29 -19.87
CA LYS A 54 3.28 -1.83 -21.25
C LYS A 54 1.87 -2.02 -21.81
N ASP A 55 1.24 -3.14 -21.49
CA ASP A 55 -0.13 -3.47 -21.88
C ASP A 55 -1.19 -2.59 -21.22
N MET A 56 -0.87 -1.92 -20.12
CA MET A 56 -1.77 -1.03 -19.39
C MET A 56 -1.44 0.45 -19.62
N TYR A 57 -0.36 0.76 -20.33
CA TYR A 57 0.21 2.11 -20.42
C TYR A 57 -0.80 3.13 -20.99
N ASP A 58 -1.36 2.84 -22.16
CA ASP A 58 -2.29 3.77 -22.83
C ASP A 58 -3.61 3.93 -22.06
N ASP A 59 -4.17 2.81 -21.58
CA ASP A 59 -5.40 2.81 -20.78
C ASP A 59 -5.26 3.66 -19.51
N TRP A 60 -4.08 3.66 -18.89
CA TRP A 60 -3.80 4.41 -17.67
C TRP A 60 -3.97 5.93 -17.84
N PHE A 61 -3.58 6.47 -19.00
CA PHE A 61 -3.73 7.90 -19.29
C PHE A 61 -5.16 8.30 -19.66
N HIS A 62 -5.98 7.34 -20.10
CA HIS A 62 -7.35 7.57 -20.53
C HIS A 62 -8.38 7.35 -19.40
N SER A 63 -8.00 6.67 -18.31
CA SER A 63 -8.93 6.18 -17.27
C SER A 63 -8.60 6.63 -15.84
N ASP A 64 -7.90 7.76 -15.67
CA ASP A 64 -7.47 8.27 -14.35
C ASP A 64 -6.57 7.28 -13.57
N GLY A 65 -5.72 6.54 -14.29
CA GLY A 65 -4.83 5.53 -13.70
C GLY A 65 -3.85 6.10 -12.66
N LEU A 66 -3.41 7.35 -12.86
CA LEU A 66 -2.63 8.14 -11.88
C LEU A 66 -3.40 8.35 -10.56
N GLY A 67 -4.73 8.40 -10.61
CA GLY A 67 -5.60 8.59 -9.45
C GLY A 67 -5.29 7.61 -8.33
N TYR A 68 -5.03 6.33 -8.63
CA TYR A 68 -4.69 5.36 -7.59
C TYR A 68 -3.35 5.64 -6.89
N VAL A 69 -2.31 5.96 -7.66
CA VAL A 69 -0.99 6.28 -7.09
C VAL A 69 -1.08 7.56 -6.26
N VAL A 70 -1.80 8.56 -6.76
CA VAL A 70 -2.08 9.80 -6.04
C VAL A 70 -2.87 9.54 -4.76
N GLU A 71 -3.92 8.72 -4.80
CA GLU A 71 -4.71 8.33 -3.62
C GLU A 71 -3.86 7.64 -2.56
N LEU A 72 -3.07 6.64 -2.97
CA LEU A 72 -2.20 5.89 -2.06
C LEU A 72 -1.17 6.81 -1.38
N LEU A 73 -0.55 7.71 -2.16
CA LEU A 73 0.44 8.63 -1.64
C LEU A 73 -0.21 9.70 -0.75
N SER A 74 -1.38 10.21 -1.12
CA SER A 74 -2.17 11.13 -0.29
C SER A 74 -2.57 10.49 1.05
N LEU A 75 -2.93 9.19 1.03
CA LEU A 75 -3.18 8.42 2.24
C LEU A 75 -1.93 8.32 3.12
N ILE A 76 -0.78 7.96 2.54
CA ILE A 76 0.49 7.86 3.29
C ILE A 76 0.84 9.20 3.92
N ASP A 77 0.79 10.30 3.16
CA ASP A 77 1.04 11.65 3.66
C ASP A 77 0.08 12.02 4.80
N THR A 78 -1.21 11.69 4.66
CA THR A 78 -2.22 11.92 5.70
C THR A 78 -1.92 11.12 6.98
N LEU A 79 -1.57 9.84 6.85
CA LEU A 79 -1.24 8.98 7.99
C LEU A 79 0.03 9.43 8.70
N VAL A 80 1.01 9.95 7.95
CA VAL A 80 2.23 10.56 8.51
C VAL A 80 1.91 11.86 9.24
N LYS A 81 1.16 12.78 8.62
CA LYS A 81 0.76 14.06 9.23
C LYS A 81 -0.03 13.87 10.53
N LYS A 82 -0.89 12.85 10.57
CA LYS A 82 -1.65 12.47 11.77
C LYS A 82 -0.85 11.67 12.79
N LYS A 83 0.43 11.40 12.56
CA LYS A 83 1.31 10.58 13.41
C LYS A 83 0.82 9.14 13.61
N HIS A 84 -0.02 8.64 12.71
CA HIS A 84 -0.38 7.22 12.69
C HIS A 84 0.77 6.37 12.15
N ILE A 85 1.52 6.92 11.20
CA ILE A 85 2.82 6.43 10.75
C ILE A 85 3.88 7.43 11.24
N ILE A 86 4.87 6.94 11.96
CA ILE A 86 5.97 7.75 12.48
C ILE A 86 7.22 7.36 11.69
N MET A 87 7.75 8.32 10.94
CA MET A 87 8.96 8.16 10.13
C MET A 87 10.21 8.26 11.01
N ILE A 88 11.17 7.35 10.80
CA ILE A 88 12.43 7.25 11.56
C ILE A 88 13.60 7.60 10.64
N PRO A 89 13.98 8.89 10.53
CA PRO A 89 14.77 9.46 9.42
C PRO A 89 16.22 8.94 9.29
N PHE A 90 16.72 8.14 10.23
CA PHE A 90 18.12 7.69 10.26
C PHE A 90 18.35 6.33 9.60
N CYS A 91 17.29 5.67 9.10
CA CYS A 91 17.37 4.35 8.47
C CYS A 91 16.84 4.44 7.04
N THR A 92 17.72 4.55 6.06
CA THR A 92 17.38 4.61 4.64
C THR A 92 17.87 3.36 3.90
N ASP A 93 17.04 2.78 3.03
CA ASP A 93 17.46 1.76 2.08
C ASP A 93 18.14 2.40 0.84
N ASN A 94 19.25 1.80 0.37
CA ASN A 94 20.06 2.31 -0.76
C ASN A 94 19.57 1.88 -2.16
N ILE A 95 18.60 0.96 -2.23
CA ILE A 95 18.04 0.42 -3.47
C ILE A 95 16.54 0.38 -3.27
N LEU A 96 15.76 0.97 -4.18
CA LEU A 96 14.33 0.83 -4.11
C LEU A 96 13.74 0.37 -5.43
N MET A 97 13.00 -0.72 -5.31
CA MET A 97 12.00 -1.11 -6.26
C MET A 97 10.74 -1.53 -5.49
N VAL A 98 9.59 -1.02 -5.92
CA VAL A 98 8.28 -1.45 -5.42
C VAL A 98 7.60 -2.27 -6.50
N GLY A 99 7.15 -3.48 -6.16
CA GLY A 99 6.47 -4.41 -7.06
C GLY A 99 7.35 -5.55 -7.59
N ALA A 100 8.63 -5.61 -7.22
CA ALA A 100 9.52 -6.74 -7.46
C ALA A 100 10.77 -6.66 -6.56
N ASP A 101 11.47 -7.79 -6.40
CA ASP A 101 12.78 -7.80 -5.73
C ASP A 101 13.87 -7.32 -6.69
N ALA A 102 14.80 -6.51 -6.17
CA ALA A 102 15.80 -5.88 -7.00
C ALA A 102 17.19 -5.81 -6.36
N SER A 103 18.20 -5.82 -7.22
CA SER A 103 19.60 -5.67 -6.84
C SER A 103 20.35 -4.80 -7.86
N TRP A 104 21.19 -3.89 -7.36
CA TRP A 104 22.05 -3.08 -8.23
C TRP A 104 23.13 -3.96 -8.86
N LEU A 105 23.25 -3.87 -10.18
CA LEU A 105 24.41 -4.40 -10.90
C LEU A 105 25.46 -3.30 -11.07
N ARG A 106 25.03 -2.07 -11.41
CA ARG A 106 25.83 -0.85 -11.59
C ARG A 106 24.97 0.38 -11.30
N SER A 107 25.57 1.58 -11.24
CA SER A 107 24.88 2.83 -10.87
C SER A 107 23.59 3.13 -11.67
N GLU A 108 23.50 2.65 -12.92
CA GLU A 108 22.38 2.90 -13.83
C GLU A 108 21.65 1.62 -14.26
N VAL A 109 22.03 0.45 -13.73
CA VAL A 109 21.46 -0.84 -14.14
C VAL A 109 21.10 -1.68 -12.93
N MET A 110 19.84 -2.07 -12.87
CA MET A 110 19.25 -2.87 -11.80
C MET A 110 18.76 -4.20 -12.36
N SER A 111 19.07 -5.30 -11.67
CA SER A 111 18.46 -6.61 -11.93
C SER A 111 17.21 -6.76 -11.09
N VAL A 112 16.15 -7.25 -11.70
CA VAL A 112 14.81 -7.41 -11.12
C VAL A 112 14.39 -8.87 -11.27
N ASN A 113 13.98 -9.50 -10.17
CA ASN A 113 13.55 -10.91 -10.12
C ASN A 113 14.51 -11.90 -10.83
N GLY A 114 15.79 -11.55 -10.97
CA GLY A 114 16.83 -12.35 -11.59
C GLY A 114 16.80 -12.45 -13.13
N ASN A 115 15.75 -11.96 -13.81
CA ASN A 115 15.59 -12.11 -15.26
C ASN A 115 15.04 -10.87 -15.99
N GLN A 116 14.84 -9.77 -15.28
CA GLN A 116 14.45 -8.48 -15.82
C GLN A 116 15.50 -7.44 -15.49
N PHE A 117 15.56 -6.38 -16.28
CA PHE A 117 16.56 -5.34 -16.13
C PHE A 117 15.93 -3.95 -16.25
N ILE A 118 16.34 -3.05 -15.36
CA ILE A 118 15.98 -1.63 -15.45
C ILE A 118 17.24 -0.84 -15.79
N THR A 119 17.17 -0.04 -16.85
CA THR A 119 18.19 0.94 -17.21
C THR A 119 17.71 2.32 -16.80
N LEU A 120 18.53 3.07 -16.06
CA LEU A 120 18.21 4.36 -15.47
C LEU A 120 19.12 5.45 -16.03
N THR A 121 19.20 5.52 -17.35
CA THR A 121 19.93 6.57 -18.06
C THR A 121 19.02 7.77 -18.28
N TYR A 122 19.54 8.99 -18.08
CA TYR A 122 18.80 10.24 -18.25
C TYR A 122 18.00 10.26 -19.56
N ARG A 123 16.66 10.35 -19.45
CA ARG A 123 15.68 10.38 -20.58
C ARG A 123 15.61 9.10 -21.40
N ASN A 124 16.16 8.01 -20.90
CA ASN A 124 16.14 6.71 -21.55
C ASN A 124 15.96 5.60 -20.50
N GLU A 125 15.04 5.83 -19.57
CA GLU A 125 14.67 4.89 -18.53
C GLU A 125 13.84 3.74 -19.14
N ASN A 126 14.30 2.51 -19.01
CA ASN A 126 13.62 1.35 -19.59
C ASN A 126 13.58 0.19 -18.61
N TRP A 127 12.51 -0.60 -18.67
CA TRP A 127 12.40 -1.86 -17.94
C TRP A 127 12.08 -2.99 -18.91
N LEU A 128 13.04 -3.89 -19.01
CA LEU A 128 13.17 -4.91 -20.04
C LEU A 128 13.12 -6.31 -19.44
N ASP A 129 12.69 -7.27 -20.24
CA ASP A 129 12.95 -8.69 -19.99
C ASP A 129 14.39 -9.09 -20.39
N SER A 130 14.76 -10.34 -20.14
CA SER A 130 16.07 -10.90 -20.50
C SER A 130 16.35 -10.93 -22.01
N SER A 131 15.32 -10.80 -22.85
CA SER A 131 15.43 -10.75 -24.31
C SER A 131 15.50 -9.32 -24.85
N GLY A 132 15.43 -8.31 -23.97
CA GLY A 132 15.45 -6.90 -24.35
C GLY A 132 14.08 -6.35 -24.74
N ASN A 133 12.98 -7.06 -24.51
CA ASN A 133 11.64 -6.53 -24.77
C ASN A 133 11.21 -5.60 -23.65
N GLN A 134 10.66 -4.45 -24.00
CA GLN A 134 10.07 -3.53 -23.03
C GLN A 134 8.85 -4.16 -22.35
N LEU A 135 8.93 -4.36 -21.03
CA LEU A 135 7.83 -4.84 -20.19
C LEU A 135 7.06 -3.68 -19.54
N TYR A 136 7.77 -2.64 -19.11
CA TYR A 136 7.18 -1.45 -18.50
C TYR A 136 7.72 -0.18 -19.16
N TRP A 137 6.87 0.82 -19.30
CA TRP A 137 7.24 2.15 -19.80
C TRP A 137 7.39 3.14 -18.64
N PRO A 138 8.39 4.03 -18.68
CA PRO A 138 8.48 5.11 -17.70
C PRO A 138 7.29 6.06 -17.86
N CYS A 139 6.66 6.42 -16.75
CA CYS A 139 5.58 7.39 -16.73
C CYS A 139 6.16 8.81 -16.93
N LYS A 140 6.06 9.35 -18.14
CA LYS A 140 6.58 10.70 -18.46
C LYS A 140 5.83 11.85 -17.76
N TYR A 141 4.65 11.60 -17.19
CA TYR A 141 3.87 12.62 -16.48
C TYR A 141 4.47 13.01 -15.11
N THR A 142 5.52 12.32 -14.63
CA THR A 142 6.23 12.64 -13.39
C THR A 142 7.29 13.74 -13.54
N GLU A 143 7.33 14.45 -14.68
CA GLU A 143 8.23 15.62 -14.85
C GLU A 143 7.94 16.73 -13.84
N GLN A 144 6.73 16.77 -13.26
CA GLN A 144 6.49 17.45 -11.99
C GLN A 144 6.77 16.47 -10.85
N GLU A 145 7.90 16.68 -10.19
CA GLU A 145 8.43 15.86 -9.10
C GLU A 145 7.33 15.38 -8.15
N PHE A 146 7.16 14.07 -8.00
CA PHE A 146 6.35 13.52 -6.92
C PHE A 146 7.04 13.85 -5.59
N PRO A 147 6.50 14.77 -4.75
CA PRO A 147 7.25 15.35 -3.63
C PRO A 147 7.36 14.39 -2.43
N MET A 148 7.04 13.10 -2.62
CA MET A 148 7.26 12.07 -1.61
C MET A 148 8.74 11.79 -1.37
N GLY A 149 9.64 12.10 -2.32
CA GLY A 149 11.09 12.01 -2.14
C GLY A 149 11.53 10.72 -1.44
N ASN A 150 12.35 10.85 -0.39
CA ASN A 150 12.83 9.73 0.43
C ASN A 150 11.79 9.14 1.39
N SER A 151 10.56 9.65 1.46
CA SER A 151 9.57 9.25 2.49
C SER A 151 9.12 7.80 2.34
N LEU A 152 9.27 7.18 1.18
CA LEU A 152 8.97 5.76 1.04
C LEU A 152 10.10 4.85 1.59
N HIS A 153 11.29 5.39 1.83
CA HIS A 153 12.54 4.65 2.03
C HIS A 153 13.05 4.67 3.46
N VAL A 154 12.32 5.36 4.32
CA VAL A 154 12.71 5.57 5.70
C VAL A 154 11.99 4.51 6.54
N ALA A 155 12.68 3.99 7.55
CA ALA A 155 12.06 3.12 8.53
C ALA A 155 10.86 3.80 9.18
N PHE A 156 9.88 3.01 9.58
CA PHE A 156 8.65 3.55 10.15
C PHE A 156 8.22 2.74 11.37
N SER A 157 7.41 3.39 12.20
CA SER A 157 6.63 2.75 13.25
C SER A 157 5.17 3.13 13.10
N VAL A 158 4.29 2.30 13.64
CA VAL A 158 2.85 2.47 13.55
C VAL A 158 2.25 2.67 14.94
N SER A 159 1.41 3.70 15.07
CA SER A 159 0.70 4.03 16.32
C SER A 159 -0.22 2.90 16.80
N GLU A 160 -0.45 2.81 18.11
CA GLU A 160 -1.43 1.87 18.68
C GLU A 160 -2.86 2.15 18.21
N GLU A 161 -3.22 3.42 18.02
CA GLU A 161 -4.55 3.80 17.51
C GLU A 161 -4.83 3.17 16.14
N LEU A 162 -3.84 3.20 15.22
CA LEU A 162 -3.99 2.58 13.90
C LEU A 162 -4.07 1.04 14.00
N LYS A 163 -3.36 0.43 14.95
CA LYS A 163 -3.44 -1.01 15.22
C LYS A 163 -4.82 -1.41 15.74
N GLU A 164 -5.37 -0.65 16.69
CA GLU A 164 -6.71 -0.87 17.22
C GLU A 164 -7.79 -0.67 16.16
N LEU A 165 -7.63 0.32 15.30
CA LEU A 165 -8.54 0.54 14.17
C LEU A 165 -8.62 -0.69 13.27
N VAL A 166 -7.47 -1.28 12.90
CA VAL A 166 -7.42 -2.51 12.09
C VAL A 166 -8.00 -3.70 12.83
N LYS A 167 -7.66 -3.87 14.12
CA LYS A 167 -8.21 -4.94 14.98
C LYS A 167 -9.75 -4.89 15.04
N ASN A 168 -10.31 -3.70 14.99
CA ASN A 168 -11.75 -3.47 14.98
C ASN A 168 -12.38 -3.48 13.59
N ASN A 169 -11.66 -3.90 12.55
CA ASN A 169 -12.10 -3.90 11.14
C ASN A 169 -12.54 -2.52 10.64
N PHE A 170 -11.83 -1.47 11.03
CA PHE A 170 -12.09 -0.08 10.63
C PHE A 170 -13.46 0.45 11.06
N LYS A 171 -14.05 -0.14 12.10
CA LYS A 171 -15.35 0.28 12.65
C LYS A 171 -15.14 1.33 13.72
N SER A 172 -16.04 2.30 13.78
CA SER A 172 -16.05 3.29 14.85
C SER A 172 -16.49 2.65 16.18
N GLU A 173 -16.16 3.29 17.30
CA GLU A 173 -16.66 2.86 18.62
C GLU A 173 -18.18 2.82 18.69
N ASP A 174 -18.86 3.74 18.01
CA ASP A 174 -20.32 3.78 17.92
C ASP A 174 -20.87 2.55 17.20
N GLU A 175 -20.28 2.15 16.07
CA GLU A 175 -20.67 0.94 15.35
C GLU A 175 -20.40 -0.33 16.16
N ILE A 176 -19.32 -0.35 16.95
CA ILE A 176 -19.00 -1.46 17.84
C ILE A 176 -20.04 -1.55 18.97
N ARG A 177 -20.37 -0.42 19.62
CA ARG A 177 -21.39 -0.34 20.67
C ARG A 177 -22.76 -0.75 20.15
N PHE A 178 -23.18 -0.21 19.01
CA PHE A 178 -24.45 -0.53 18.38
C PHE A 178 -24.57 -2.04 18.08
N ARG A 179 -23.51 -2.66 17.54
CA ARG A 179 -23.53 -4.10 17.24
C ARG A 179 -23.57 -4.96 18.49
N LYS A 180 -22.84 -4.58 19.55
CA LYS A 180 -22.92 -5.25 20.86
C LYS A 180 -24.34 -5.17 21.44
N GLN A 181 -24.98 -4.01 21.36
CA GLN A 181 -26.36 -3.81 21.80
C GLN A 181 -27.33 -4.67 20.98
N GLN A 182 -27.20 -4.71 19.65
CA GLN A 182 -28.02 -5.59 18.81
C GLN A 182 -27.84 -7.07 19.16
N TYR A 183 -26.61 -7.53 19.38
CA TYR A 183 -26.34 -8.92 19.76
C TYR A 183 -26.98 -9.30 21.10
N LEU A 184 -26.83 -8.44 22.12
CA LEU A 184 -27.49 -8.63 23.41
C LEU A 184 -29.02 -8.64 23.30
N THR A 185 -29.57 -7.77 22.44
CA THR A 185 -31.00 -7.73 22.18
C THR A 185 -31.48 -9.05 21.57
N TRP A 186 -30.77 -9.59 20.58
CA TRP A 186 -31.10 -10.88 19.98
C TRP A 186 -30.99 -12.04 20.97
N ILE A 187 -29.96 -12.06 21.82
CA ILE A 187 -29.87 -13.06 22.90
C ILE A 187 -31.09 -12.94 23.82
N SER A 188 -31.45 -11.73 24.24
CA SER A 188 -32.61 -11.51 25.10
C SER A 188 -33.91 -12.00 24.46
N ILE A 189 -34.10 -11.77 23.16
CA ILE A 189 -35.26 -12.25 22.40
C ILE A 189 -35.28 -13.78 22.38
N ILE A 190 -34.15 -14.43 22.10
CA ILE A 190 -34.06 -15.90 22.07
C ILE A 190 -34.37 -16.49 23.45
N VAL A 191 -33.79 -15.93 24.52
CA VAL A 191 -34.03 -16.40 25.89
C VAL A 191 -35.49 -16.23 26.30
N ALA A 192 -36.09 -15.07 26.03
CA ALA A 192 -37.50 -14.83 26.33
C ALA A 192 -38.43 -15.78 25.56
N THR A 193 -38.10 -16.06 24.29
CA THR A 193 -38.86 -17.00 23.45
C THR A 193 -38.76 -18.43 23.99
N LEU A 194 -37.56 -18.87 24.39
CA LEU A 194 -37.36 -20.20 24.99
C LEU A 194 -38.13 -20.36 26.31
N ILE A 195 -38.10 -19.34 27.17
CA ILE A 195 -38.88 -19.33 28.42
C ILE A 195 -40.39 -19.39 28.12
N GLY A 196 -40.86 -18.61 27.14
CA GLY A 196 -42.27 -18.63 26.72
C GLY A 196 -42.72 -19.99 26.21
N ILE A 197 -41.89 -20.67 25.41
CA ILE A 197 -42.17 -22.04 24.93
C ILE A 197 -42.19 -23.03 26.09
N LEU A 198 -41.22 -22.95 27.02
CA LEU A 198 -41.17 -23.80 28.20
C LEU A 198 -42.43 -23.64 29.06
N GLY A 199 -42.92 -22.41 29.25
CA GLY A 199 -44.14 -22.15 30.01
C GLY A 199 -45.44 -22.62 29.35
N ILE A 200 -45.42 -22.98 28.06
CA ILE A 200 -46.57 -23.59 27.37
C ILE A 200 -46.53 -25.13 27.50
N ILE A 201 -45.32 -25.70 27.53
CA ILE A 201 -45.11 -27.15 27.59
C ILE A 201 -45.26 -27.70 29.01
N LEU A 202 -44.97 -26.88 30.02
CA LEU A 202 -44.92 -27.24 31.45
C LEU A 202 -46.21 -26.83 32.15
#